data_AF-A0A961LF86-F1
#
_entry.id   AF-A0A961LF86-F1
#
_cell.length_a   1.000
_cell.length_b   1.000
_cell.length_c   1.000
_cell.angle_alpha   90.00
_cell.angle_beta   90.00
_cell.angle_gamma   90.00
#
_symmetry.space_group_name_H-M   'P 1'
#
loop_
_entity.id
_entity.type
_entity.pdbx_description
1 polymer ?
#
loop_
_entity_poly.entity_id
_entity_poly.type
_entity_poly.pdbx_seq_one_letter_code
_entity_poly.pdbx_strand_id
1 'polypeptide(L)'
;MTSTPTATTGRDAVSIAISPERRRLGSMLIRVATVLLAALVILQILYSSGKISVGFGTWQPILVAYAGWSIALCTGLVLRDGETGWRALFVLPAILFTLALVIFPTFFGFYIALSDWNLQSATGRQFNGLDNFYQMLGDPYVWNAMGNMVFYVASVIVQYAIAFGLALLLNADIKAQKFFRVAFLLPF
;
A
#
# COMPACT_ATOMS: atom_id res chain seq x y z
N MET A 1 -35.89 -51.55 -9.51
CA MET A 1 -34.86 -50.69 -8.89
C MET A 1 -34.48 -49.62 -9.89
N THR A 2 -35.13 -48.47 -9.79
CA THR A 2 -34.94 -47.30 -10.67
C THR A 2 -33.94 -46.36 -10.01
N SER A 3 -32.74 -46.24 -10.56
CA SER A 3 -31.74 -45.25 -10.13
C SER A 3 -32.07 -43.90 -10.76
N THR A 4 -32.54 -42.97 -9.94
CA THR A 4 -32.76 -41.55 -10.27
C THR A 4 -31.43 -40.90 -10.71
N PRO A 5 -31.41 -40.05 -11.76
CA PRO A 5 -30.21 -39.27 -12.08
C PRO A 5 -30.03 -38.18 -11.02
N THR A 6 -28.85 -38.16 -10.40
CA THR A 6 -28.43 -37.12 -9.46
C THR A 6 -28.43 -35.78 -10.20
N ALA A 7 -29.26 -34.83 -9.76
CA ALA A 7 -29.26 -33.47 -10.28
C ALA A 7 -27.88 -32.84 -10.01
N THR A 8 -27.08 -32.67 -11.07
CA THR A 8 -25.88 -31.84 -11.05
C THR A 8 -26.27 -30.44 -10.63
N THR A 9 -25.74 -30.01 -9.50
CA THR A 9 -25.93 -28.67 -8.95
C THR A 9 -25.54 -27.61 -9.98
N GLY A 10 -26.36 -26.56 -10.15
CA GLY A 10 -26.13 -25.48 -11.13
C GLY A 10 -24.80 -24.72 -11.01
N ARG A 11 -23.97 -25.01 -9.99
CA ARG A 11 -22.57 -24.56 -9.90
C ARG A 11 -21.67 -25.22 -10.94
N ASP A 12 -21.94 -26.46 -11.33
CA ASP A 12 -21.08 -27.22 -12.24
C ASP A 12 -21.31 -26.82 -13.71
N ALA A 13 -22.50 -26.30 -14.02
CA ALA A 13 -22.93 -25.96 -15.37
C ALA A 13 -22.27 -24.69 -15.95
N VAL A 14 -21.66 -23.84 -15.12
CA VAL A 14 -21.03 -22.57 -15.54
C VAL A 14 -19.60 -22.45 -14.98
N SER A 15 -18.89 -23.55 -14.80
CA SER A 15 -17.43 -23.48 -14.70
C SER A 15 -16.88 -23.35 -16.12
N ILE A 16 -16.52 -22.13 -16.54
CA ILE A 16 -15.87 -21.94 -17.85
C ILE A 16 -14.54 -22.67 -17.79
N ALA A 17 -14.47 -23.88 -18.35
CA ALA A 17 -13.24 -24.65 -18.42
C ALA A 17 -12.17 -23.83 -19.15
N ILE A 18 -11.10 -23.49 -18.44
CA ILE A 18 -10.01 -22.68 -18.98
C ILE A 18 -9.21 -23.54 -19.97
N SER A 19 -9.04 -23.04 -21.19
CA SER A 19 -8.26 -23.78 -22.20
C SER A 19 -6.78 -23.92 -21.77
N PRO A 20 -6.10 -25.04 -22.11
CA PRO A 20 -4.70 -25.25 -21.76
C PRO A 20 -3.77 -24.13 -22.26
N GLU A 21 -4.08 -23.57 -23.43
CA GLU A 21 -3.35 -22.45 -24.03
C GLU A 21 -3.46 -21.18 -23.18
N ARG A 22 -4.67 -20.80 -22.75
CA ARG A 22 -4.89 -19.62 -21.88
C ARG A 22 -4.13 -19.76 -20.56
N ARG A 23 -4.17 -20.96 -19.97
CA ARG A 23 -3.46 -21.25 -18.72
C ARG A 23 -1.94 -21.15 -18.90
N ARG A 24 -1.41 -21.67 -20.01
CA ARG A 24 0.02 -21.57 -20.36
C ARG A 24 0.43 -20.10 -20.57
N LEU A 25 -0.36 -19.33 -21.31
CA LEU A 25 -0.13 -17.91 -21.56
C LEU A 25 -0.11 -17.10 -20.25
N GLY A 26 -1.12 -17.28 -19.38
CA GLY A 26 -1.16 -16.60 -18.08
C GLY A 26 0.04 -16.95 -17.20
N SER A 27 0.43 -18.23 -17.14
CA SER A 27 1.62 -18.65 -16.40
C SER A 27 2.92 -18.10 -16.99
N MET A 28 3.04 -18.03 -18.32
CA MET A 28 4.22 -17.46 -18.98
C MET A 28 4.32 -15.96 -18.72
N LEU A 29 3.20 -15.22 -18.86
CA LEU A 29 3.13 -13.78 -18.59
C LEU A 29 3.63 -13.44 -17.18
N ILE A 30 3.11 -14.15 -16.16
CA ILE A 30 3.53 -13.93 -14.76
C ILE A 30 5.02 -14.20 -14.58
N ARG A 31 5.51 -15.35 -15.08
CA ARG A 31 6.91 -15.75 -14.89
C ARG A 31 7.88 -14.78 -15.57
N VAL A 32 7.61 -14.44 -16.84
CA VAL A 32 8.45 -13.52 -17.61
C VAL A 32 8.46 -12.13 -16.97
N ALA A 33 7.29 -11.58 -16.62
CA ALA A 33 7.21 -10.28 -15.96
C ALA A 33 7.93 -10.27 -14.61
N THR A 34 7.81 -11.35 -13.82
CA THR A 34 8.47 -11.45 -12.50
C THR A 34 9.98 -11.54 -12.63
N VAL A 35 10.48 -12.35 -13.59
CA VAL A 35 11.92 -12.44 -13.88
C VAL A 35 12.47 -11.10 -14.36
N LEU A 36 11.74 -10.40 -15.24
CA LEU A 36 12.14 -9.09 -15.73
C LEU A 36 12.22 -8.05 -14.59
N LEU A 37 11.20 -7.98 -13.74
CA LEU A 37 11.21 -7.09 -12.58
C LEU A 37 12.39 -7.40 -11.65
N ALA A 38 12.60 -8.69 -11.32
CA ALA A 38 13.70 -9.10 -10.47
C ALA A 38 15.08 -8.74 -11.07
N ALA A 39 15.26 -8.96 -12.38
CA ALA A 39 16.49 -8.59 -13.08
C ALA A 39 16.74 -7.07 -13.01
N LEU A 40 15.71 -6.25 -13.22
CA LEU A 40 15.83 -4.79 -13.12
C LEU A 40 16.13 -4.31 -11.69
N VAL A 41 15.49 -4.92 -10.68
CA VAL A 41 15.77 -4.61 -9.27
C VAL A 41 17.21 -5.00 -8.90
N ILE A 42 17.68 -6.17 -9.31
CA ILE A 42 19.07 -6.62 -9.08
C ILE A 42 20.05 -5.67 -9.76
N LEU A 43 19.80 -5.33 -11.04
CA LEU A 43 20.61 -4.37 -11.78
C LEU A 43 20.69 -3.02 -11.03
N GLN A 44 19.56 -2.52 -10.53
CA GLN A 44 19.53 -1.26 -9.79
C GLN A 44 20.26 -1.34 -8.44
N ILE A 45 20.18 -2.46 -7.73
CA ILE A 45 20.92 -2.67 -6.48
C ILE A 45 22.43 -2.72 -6.74
N LEU A 46 22.85 -3.41 -7.80
CA LEU A 46 24.27 -3.48 -8.18
C LEU A 46 24.82 -2.10 -8.58
N TYR A 47 24.02 -1.31 -9.31
CA TYR A 47 24.37 0.05 -9.69
C TYR A 47 24.44 0.98 -8.47
N SER A 48 23.43 0.95 -7.59
CA SER A 48 23.40 1.79 -6.38
C SER A 48 24.49 1.43 -5.36
N SER A 49 25.00 0.20 -5.41
CA SER A 49 26.14 -0.26 -4.61
C SER A 49 27.50 0.06 -5.24
N GLY A 50 27.53 0.72 -6.42
CA GLY A 50 28.76 1.07 -7.14
C GLY A 50 29.51 -0.12 -7.76
N LYS A 51 28.89 -1.32 -7.84
CA LYS A 51 29.53 -2.53 -8.39
C LYS A 51 29.56 -2.57 -9.91
N ILE A 52 28.62 -1.87 -10.56
CA ILE A 52 28.51 -1.77 -12.01
C ILE A 52 28.29 -0.31 -12.40
N SER A 53 28.79 0.10 -13.56
CA SER A 53 28.57 1.43 -14.14
C SER A 53 27.28 1.55 -14.93
N VAL A 54 26.66 0.40 -15.28
CA VAL A 54 25.43 0.34 -16.07
C VAL A 54 24.23 0.20 -15.14
N GLY A 55 23.33 1.18 -15.16
CA GLY A 55 22.11 1.18 -14.35
C GLY A 55 21.31 2.46 -14.56
N PHE A 56 20.35 2.72 -13.66
CA PHE A 56 19.51 3.91 -13.72
C PHE A 56 19.90 4.92 -12.65
N GLY A 57 20.11 6.17 -13.05
CA GLY A 57 20.40 7.27 -12.11
C GLY A 57 19.23 7.62 -11.18
N THR A 58 18.01 7.19 -11.50
CA THR A 58 16.81 7.44 -10.70
C THR A 58 16.03 6.16 -10.44
N TRP A 59 15.12 6.20 -9.47
CA TRP A 59 14.28 5.06 -9.09
C TRP A 59 13.05 4.87 -10.01
N GLN A 60 12.74 5.86 -10.86
CA GLN A 60 11.54 5.87 -11.71
C GLN A 60 11.39 4.62 -12.60
N PRO A 61 12.46 4.09 -13.25
CA PRO A 61 12.33 2.89 -14.08
C PRO A 61 11.89 1.65 -13.30
N ILE A 62 12.29 1.54 -12.02
CA ILE A 62 11.86 0.43 -11.16
C ILE A 62 10.37 0.55 -10.80
N LEU A 63 9.88 1.77 -10.55
CA LEU A 63 8.45 1.99 -10.32
C LEU A 63 7.62 1.62 -11.55
N VAL A 64 8.06 2.02 -12.75
CA VAL A 64 7.38 1.68 -14.01
C VAL A 64 7.40 0.17 -14.24
N ALA A 65 8.54 -0.49 -14.01
CA ALA A 65 8.65 -1.94 -14.10
C ALA A 65 7.71 -2.65 -13.10
N TYR A 66 7.62 -2.15 -11.87
CA TYR A 66 6.70 -2.68 -10.86
C TYR A 66 5.23 -2.51 -11.26
N ALA A 67 4.85 -1.36 -11.82
CA ALA A 67 3.51 -1.12 -12.32
C ALA A 67 3.16 -2.08 -13.49
N GLY A 68 4.08 -2.24 -14.44
CA GLY A 68 3.93 -3.19 -15.54
C GLY A 68 3.82 -4.64 -15.07
N TRP A 69 4.66 -5.03 -14.11
CA TRP A 69 4.58 -6.34 -13.46
C TRP A 69 3.26 -6.55 -12.72
N SER A 70 2.76 -5.54 -12.01
CA SER A 70 1.48 -5.59 -11.29
C SER A 70 0.31 -5.86 -12.24
N ILE A 71 0.28 -5.19 -13.39
CA ILE A 71 -0.73 -5.41 -14.43
C ILE A 71 -0.59 -6.83 -14.99
N ALA A 72 0.62 -7.25 -15.35
CA ALA A 72 0.89 -8.59 -15.88
C ALA A 72 0.52 -9.70 -14.89
N LEU A 73 0.71 -9.48 -13.59
CA LEU A 73 0.30 -10.38 -12.52
C LEU A 73 -1.22 -10.51 -12.45
N CYS A 74 -1.93 -9.38 -12.38
CA CYS A 74 -3.39 -9.33 -12.34
C CYS A 74 -4.01 -10.00 -13.58
N THR A 75 -3.58 -9.62 -14.79
CA THR A 75 -4.06 -10.22 -16.04
C THR A 75 -3.68 -11.69 -16.15
N GLY A 76 -2.46 -12.05 -15.76
CA GLY A 76 -1.99 -13.43 -15.79
C GLY A 76 -2.77 -14.36 -14.87
N LEU A 77 -3.18 -13.89 -13.69
CA LEU A 77 -4.03 -14.64 -12.76
C LEU A 77 -5.43 -14.87 -13.33
N VAL A 78 -6.02 -13.85 -13.96
CA VAL A 78 -7.31 -13.99 -14.66
C VAL A 78 -7.23 -15.02 -15.79
N LEU A 79 -6.16 -14.97 -16.60
CA LEU A 79 -5.95 -15.93 -17.70
C LEU A 79 -5.66 -17.35 -17.22
N ARG A 80 -4.97 -17.51 -16.09
CA ARG A 80 -4.56 -18.81 -15.53
C ARG A 80 -5.67 -19.49 -14.73
N ASP A 81 -6.38 -18.73 -13.91
CA ASP A 81 -7.27 -19.24 -12.86
C ASP A 81 -8.75 -18.84 -13.06
N GLY A 82 -9.07 -18.08 -14.12
CA GLY A 82 -10.45 -17.78 -14.53
C GLY A 82 -11.23 -17.05 -13.44
N GLU A 83 -12.31 -17.65 -12.96
CA GLU A 83 -13.14 -17.08 -11.90
C GLU A 83 -12.36 -16.78 -10.61
N THR A 84 -11.41 -17.66 -10.24
CA THR A 84 -10.58 -17.42 -9.05
C THR A 84 -9.63 -16.24 -9.25
N GLY A 85 -9.10 -16.07 -10.47
CA GLY A 85 -8.29 -14.91 -10.84
C GLY A 85 -9.10 -13.60 -10.80
N TRP A 86 -10.37 -13.63 -11.23
CA TRP A 86 -11.28 -12.50 -11.09
C TRP A 86 -11.56 -12.13 -9.64
N ARG A 87 -11.77 -13.12 -8.77
CA ARG A 87 -11.93 -12.88 -7.33
C ARG A 87 -10.67 -12.24 -6.73
N ALA A 88 -9.48 -12.64 -7.16
CA ALA A 88 -8.23 -12.04 -6.72
C ALA A 88 -8.14 -10.55 -7.09
N LEU A 89 -8.70 -10.14 -8.23
CA LEU A 89 -8.64 -8.75 -8.72
C LEU A 89 -9.39 -7.74 -7.82
N PHE A 90 -10.29 -8.20 -6.94
CA PHE A 90 -10.98 -7.33 -5.98
C PHE A 90 -10.04 -6.76 -4.91
N VAL A 91 -8.96 -7.48 -4.57
CA VAL A 91 -8.08 -7.13 -3.45
C VAL A 91 -6.64 -6.93 -3.90
N LEU A 92 -6.18 -7.69 -4.91
CA LEU A 92 -4.79 -7.71 -5.32
C LEU A 92 -4.25 -6.33 -5.79
N PRO A 93 -4.97 -5.52 -6.59
CA PRO A 93 -4.50 -4.19 -6.97
C PRO A 93 -4.29 -3.26 -5.76
N ALA A 94 -5.20 -3.31 -4.77
CA ALA A 94 -5.07 -2.54 -3.55
C ALA A 94 -3.84 -2.96 -2.75
N ILE A 95 -3.60 -4.28 -2.61
CA ILE A 95 -2.39 -4.79 -1.95
C ILE A 95 -1.12 -4.33 -2.67
N LEU A 96 -1.06 -4.47 -4.00
CA LEU A 96 0.11 -4.06 -4.79
C LEU A 96 0.39 -2.56 -4.67
N PHE A 97 -0.66 -1.75 -4.62
CA PHE A 97 -0.55 -0.31 -4.40
C PHE A 97 -0.07 0.02 -2.99
N THR A 98 -0.65 -0.61 -1.96
CA THR A 98 -0.24 -0.44 -0.55
C THR A 98 1.22 -0.84 -0.35
N LEU A 99 1.67 -1.94 -0.97
CA LEU A 99 3.06 -2.37 -0.90
C LEU A 99 4.01 -1.30 -1.46
N ALA A 100 3.67 -0.70 -2.61
CA ALA A 100 4.52 0.27 -3.28
C ALA A 100 4.53 1.65 -2.63
N LEU A 101 3.37 2.16 -2.21
CA LEU A 101 3.23 3.55 -1.76
C LEU A 101 3.14 3.74 -0.25
N VAL A 102 2.89 2.66 0.51
CA VAL A 102 2.82 2.72 1.97
C VAL A 102 3.98 1.92 2.56
N ILE A 103 4.02 0.63 2.29
CA ILE A 103 4.95 -0.28 2.97
C ILE A 103 6.40 0.03 2.57
N PHE A 104 6.70 0.14 1.28
CA PHE A 104 8.04 0.45 0.81
C PHE A 104 8.61 1.77 1.39
N PRO A 105 7.95 2.93 1.27
CA PRO A 105 8.49 4.18 1.81
C PRO A 105 8.58 4.17 3.34
N THR A 106 7.70 3.45 4.05
CA THR A 106 7.82 3.27 5.51
C THR A 106 9.12 2.56 5.87
N PHE A 107 9.43 1.42 5.26
CA PHE A 107 10.68 0.70 5.53
C PHE A 107 11.90 1.47 5.05
N PHE A 108 11.80 2.17 3.91
CA PHE A 108 12.86 3.05 3.45
C PHE A 108 13.11 4.18 4.46
N GLY A 109 12.06 4.81 5.01
CA GLY A 109 12.15 5.82 6.05
C GLY A 109 12.84 5.31 7.31
N PHE A 110 12.54 4.10 7.76
CA PHE A 110 13.28 3.47 8.87
C PHE A 110 14.77 3.28 8.56
N TYR A 111 15.10 2.84 7.35
CA TYR A 111 16.49 2.74 6.92
C TYR A 111 17.19 4.10 6.89
N ILE A 112 16.50 5.16 6.46
CA ILE A 112 17.01 6.55 6.51
C ILE A 112 17.20 7.01 7.96
N ALA A 113 16.26 6.71 8.85
CA ALA A 113 16.37 7.09 10.26
C ALA A 113 17.62 6.50 10.94
N LEU A 114 18.12 5.36 10.43
CA LEU A 114 19.34 4.70 10.89
C LEU A 114 20.60 5.07 10.08
N SER A 115 20.48 6.06 9.19
CA SER A 115 21.57 6.54 8.34
C SER A 115 21.79 8.04 8.54
N ASP A 116 23.05 8.46 8.51
CA ASP A 116 23.40 9.85 8.26
C ASP A 116 23.22 10.11 6.75
N TRP A 117 22.19 10.89 6.41
CA TRP A 117 21.93 11.26 5.03
C TRP A 117 21.71 12.75 4.88
N ASN A 118 22.80 13.45 4.60
CA ASN A 118 22.77 14.83 4.15
C ASN A 118 22.82 14.88 2.61
N LEU A 119 21.82 15.48 1.98
CA LEU A 119 21.72 15.65 0.52
C LEU A 119 22.87 16.52 -0.06
N GLN A 120 23.57 17.28 0.79
CA GLN A 120 24.72 18.11 0.42
C GLN A 120 26.06 17.44 0.72
N SER A 121 26.07 16.26 1.36
CA SER A 121 27.31 15.57 1.71
C SER A 121 28.00 14.97 0.48
N ALA A 122 29.30 15.23 0.35
CA ALA A 122 30.15 14.64 -0.70
C ALA A 122 30.39 13.13 -0.51
N THR A 123 30.28 12.63 0.73
CA THR A 123 30.46 11.21 1.06
C THR A 123 29.18 10.38 0.91
N GLY A 124 28.07 11.01 0.52
CA GLY A 124 26.78 10.35 0.35
C GLY A 124 26.16 9.90 1.67
N ARG A 125 25.21 8.95 1.58
CA ARG A 125 24.51 8.38 2.74
C ARG A 125 25.39 7.35 3.45
N GLN A 126 25.55 7.48 4.77
CA GLN A 126 26.33 6.57 5.61
C GLN A 126 25.44 5.94 6.67
N PHE A 127 25.58 4.64 6.93
CA PHE A 127 24.82 3.99 8.00
C PHE A 127 25.46 4.30 9.36
N ASN A 128 24.73 4.94 10.27
CA ASN A 128 25.21 5.34 11.60
C ASN A 128 24.42 4.71 12.76
N GLY A 129 23.54 3.75 12.47
CA GLY A 129 22.81 3.01 13.50
C GLY A 129 21.85 3.91 14.29
N LEU A 130 22.01 3.97 15.61
CA LEU A 130 21.10 4.71 16.49
C LEU A 130 21.59 6.14 16.83
N ASP A 131 22.69 6.60 16.25
CA ASP A 131 23.29 7.89 16.59
C ASP A 131 22.33 9.06 16.40
N ASN A 132 21.49 9.02 15.37
CA ASN A 132 20.44 10.03 15.14
C ASN A 132 19.46 10.10 16.32
N PHE A 133 19.08 8.95 16.89
CA PHE A 133 18.16 8.90 18.02
C PHE A 133 18.82 9.42 19.30
N TYR A 134 20.09 9.09 19.56
CA TYR A 134 20.81 9.63 20.70
C TYR A 134 20.96 11.15 20.64
N GLN A 135 21.23 11.69 19.44
CA GLN A 135 21.25 13.15 19.22
C GLN A 135 19.89 13.79 19.50
N MET A 136 18.80 13.19 19.00
CA MET A 136 17.44 13.69 19.24
C MET A 136 17.05 13.70 20.72
N LEU A 137 17.49 12.71 21.51
CA LEU A 137 17.20 12.66 22.95
C LEU A 137 17.84 13.82 23.71
N GLY A 138 18.96 14.36 23.23
CA GLY A 138 19.62 15.53 23.81
C GLY A 138 19.12 16.87 23.28
N ASP A 139 18.25 16.89 22.27
CA ASP A 139 17.84 18.10 21.56
C ASP A 139 16.62 18.80 22.23
N PRO A 140 16.77 20.01 22.79
CA PRO A 140 15.68 20.76 23.38
C PRO A 140 14.53 21.05 22.41
N TYR A 141 14.80 21.20 21.10
CA TYR A 141 13.78 21.46 20.10
C TYR A 141 12.86 20.25 19.91
N VAL A 142 13.40 19.03 19.96
CA VAL A 142 12.62 17.79 19.92
C VAL A 142 11.68 17.72 21.12
N TRP A 143 12.20 17.97 22.32
CA TRP A 143 11.37 17.94 23.54
C TRP A 143 10.29 19.02 23.57
N ASN A 144 10.61 20.23 23.09
CA ASN A 144 9.62 21.28 22.93
C ASN A 144 8.51 20.88 21.93
N ALA A 145 8.87 20.30 20.79
CA ALA A 145 7.91 19.80 19.82
C ALA A 145 7.05 18.66 20.38
N MET A 146 7.64 17.75 21.16
CA MET A 146 6.90 16.68 21.85
C MET A 146 5.88 17.24 22.86
N GLY A 147 6.26 18.27 23.62
CA GLY A 147 5.33 18.97 24.52
C GLY A 147 4.12 19.58 23.78
N ASN A 148 4.36 20.23 22.64
CA ASN A 148 3.29 20.75 21.78
C ASN A 148 2.37 19.64 21.26
N MET A 149 2.93 18.48 20.90
CA MET A 149 2.15 17.33 20.45
C MET A 149 1.20 16.81 21.53
N VAL A 150 1.63 16.80 22.80
CA VAL A 150 0.75 16.44 23.94
C VAL A 150 -0.43 17.40 24.03
N PHE A 151 -0.19 18.71 23.87
CA PHE A 151 -1.27 19.70 23.86
C PHE A 151 -2.25 19.47 22.69
N TYR A 152 -1.75 19.18 21.49
CA TYR A 152 -2.59 18.87 20.33
C TYR A 152 -3.44 17.62 20.55
N VAL A 153 -2.85 16.54 21.07
CA VAL A 153 -3.62 15.32 21.39
C VAL A 153 -4.67 15.60 22.48
N ALA A 154 -4.34 16.38 23.50
CA ALA A 154 -5.30 16.78 24.53
C ALA A 154 -6.48 17.59 23.95
N SER A 155 -6.21 18.46 22.98
CA SER A 155 -7.25 19.24 22.30
C SER A 155 -8.27 18.37 21.55
N VAL A 156 -7.84 17.22 21.02
CA VAL A 156 -8.72 16.26 20.34
C VAL A 156 -9.78 15.71 21.30
N ILE A 157 -9.46 15.51 22.58
CA ILE A 157 -10.44 15.06 23.58
C ILE A 157 -11.57 16.08 23.74
N VAL A 158 -11.22 17.36 23.80
CA VAL A 158 -12.21 18.45 23.90
C VAL A 158 -13.08 18.51 22.64
N GLN A 159 -12.46 18.37 21.46
CA GLN A 159 -13.19 18.30 20.19
C GLN A 159 -14.17 17.12 20.16
N TYR A 160 -13.76 15.94 20.61
CA TYR A 160 -14.63 14.76 20.73
C TYR A 160 -15.76 14.98 21.72
N ALA A 161 -15.50 15.58 22.88
CA ALA A 161 -16.53 15.87 23.87
C ALA A 161 -17.60 16.82 23.30
N ILE A 162 -17.19 17.86 22.59
CA ILE A 162 -18.09 18.79 21.91
C ILE A 162 -18.86 18.07 20.79
N ALA A 163 -18.18 17.37 19.90
CA ALA A 163 -18.81 16.66 18.79
C ALA A 163 -19.81 15.61 19.28
N PHE A 164 -19.48 14.87 20.34
CA PHE A 164 -20.36 13.89 20.95
C PHE A 164 -21.57 14.55 21.63
N GLY A 165 -21.36 15.65 22.36
CA GLY A 165 -22.46 16.43 22.94
C GLY A 165 -23.44 16.95 21.87
N LEU A 166 -22.90 17.46 20.76
CA LEU A 166 -23.71 17.93 19.62
C LEU A 166 -24.45 16.77 18.94
N ALA A 167 -23.81 15.61 18.79
CA ALA A 167 -24.47 14.40 18.27
C ALA A 167 -25.64 13.95 19.16
N LEU A 168 -25.50 13.99 20.49
CA LEU A 168 -26.59 13.67 21.43
C LEU A 168 -27.77 14.65 21.31
N LEU A 169 -27.48 15.95 21.22
CA LEU A 169 -28.50 16.98 21.03
C LEU A 169 -29.25 16.82 19.70
N LEU A 170 -28.55 16.44 18.63
CA LEU A 170 -29.14 16.23 17.31
C LEU A 170 -29.95 14.93 17.21
N ASN A 171 -29.63 13.95 18.07
CA ASN A 171 -30.39 12.71 18.21
C ASN A 171 -31.69 12.92 18.99
N ALA A 172 -31.75 13.90 19.88
CA ALA A 172 -32.99 14.27 20.56
C ALA A 172 -34.02 14.88 19.57
N ASP A 173 -35.31 14.80 19.92
CA ASP A 173 -36.41 15.43 19.18
C ASP A 173 -36.38 16.95 19.36
N ILE A 174 -35.45 17.60 18.66
CA ILE A 174 -35.29 19.06 18.63
C ILE A 174 -36.12 19.68 17.50
N LYS A 175 -36.66 20.88 17.73
CA LYS A 175 -37.27 21.68 16.67
C LYS A 175 -36.22 22.00 15.59
N ALA A 176 -36.62 21.87 14.32
CA ALA A 176 -35.76 22.06 13.14
C ALA A 176 -34.58 21.05 13.00
N GLN A 177 -34.70 19.83 13.53
CA GLN A 177 -33.69 18.76 13.46
C GLN A 177 -33.09 18.54 12.05
N LYS A 178 -33.90 18.60 10.99
CA LYS A 178 -33.43 18.45 9.60
C LYS A 178 -32.48 19.58 9.16
N PHE A 179 -32.74 20.81 9.58
CA PHE A 179 -31.88 21.96 9.28
C PHE A 179 -30.52 21.80 9.98
N PHE A 180 -30.51 21.49 11.27
CA PHE A 180 -29.28 21.29 12.03
C PHE A 180 -28.46 20.10 11.50
N ARG A 181 -29.08 18.99 11.11
CA ARG A 181 -28.35 17.85 10.50
C ARG A 181 -27.63 18.24 9.23
N VAL A 182 -28.25 19.02 8.35
CA VAL A 182 -27.61 19.48 7.11
C VAL A 182 -26.53 20.52 7.41
N ALA A 183 -26.79 21.48 8.31
CA ALA A 183 -25.83 22.51 8.69
C ALA A 183 -24.54 21.94 9.31
N PHE A 184 -24.65 20.85 10.09
CA PHE A 184 -23.50 20.11 10.64
C PHE A 184 -22.73 19.28 9.61
N LEU A 185 -23.37 18.92 8.49
CA LEU A 185 -22.77 18.15 7.39
C LEU A 185 -22.25 19.05 6.25
N LEU A 186 -22.53 20.36 6.29
CA LEU A 186 -21.87 21.33 5.43
C LEU A 186 -20.36 21.33 5.73
N PRO A 187 -19.52 21.59 4.72
CA PRO A 187 -18.10 21.27 4.78
C PRO A 187 -17.40 21.87 6.00
N PHE A 188 -16.65 20.99 6.66
CA PHE A 188 -15.75 21.23 7.78
C PHE A 188 -14.39 21.78 7.32
#